data_AF-A0A3B9R2N5-F1
#
_entry.id   AF-A0A3B9R2N5-F1
#
_cell.length_a   1.000
_cell.length_b   1.000
_cell.length_c   1.000
_cell.angle_alpha   90.00
_cell.angle_beta   90.00
_cell.angle_gamma   90.00
#
_symmetry.space_group_name_H-M   'P 1'
#
loop_
_entity.id
_entity.type
_entity.pdbx_description
1 polymer ?
#
loop_
_entity_poly.entity_id
_entity_poly.type
_entity_poly.pdbx_seq_one_letter_code
_entity_poly.pdbx_strand_id
1 'polypeptide(L)'
;MTLAERIQQHWRTPTVVSVALTPLSFVYWLAIKLRRAAYLLGLFKVHRFEIPVVVVGNLTVGGTGKTPFVMALAAQLKKRGWRPGIVSRGYRGDVSGAELVPADGDPRRFGDEPVLVAQKTGFPVAVARRRAQAVDELSKESVDIVVSDDGLQHYAMGRSAEIVMIDGI
;
A
#
# COMPACT_ATOMS: atom_id res chain seq x y z
N MET A 1 -18.21 28.77 7.89
CA MET A 1 -17.10 28.00 7.29
C MET A 1 -16.21 27.50 8.41
N THR A 2 -16.13 26.18 8.57
CA THR A 2 -15.27 25.53 9.57
C THR A 2 -13.80 25.62 9.13
N LEU A 3 -12.87 25.47 10.08
CA LEU A 3 -11.43 25.44 9.79
C LEU A 3 -11.10 24.34 8.76
N ALA A 4 -11.78 23.20 8.85
CA ALA A 4 -11.64 22.07 7.93
C ALA A 4 -12.04 22.44 6.48
N GLU A 5 -13.14 23.17 6.30
CA GLU A 5 -13.60 23.64 4.98
C GLU A 5 -12.62 24.64 4.36
N ARG A 6 -12.04 25.56 5.15
CA ARG A 6 -11.01 26.50 4.66
C ARG A 6 -9.72 25.80 4.24
N ILE A 7 -9.29 24.78 4.99
CA ILE A 7 -8.14 23.94 4.62
C ILE A 7 -8.42 23.19 3.32
N GLN A 8 -9.59 22.57 3.17
CA GLN A 8 -9.98 21.89 1.93
C GLN A 8 -10.05 22.84 0.73
N GLN A 9 -10.46 24.09 0.92
CA GLN A 9 -10.47 25.09 -0.15
C GLN A 9 -9.06 25.42 -0.63
N HIS A 10 -8.08 25.54 0.27
CA HIS A 10 -6.67 25.77 -0.10
C HIS A 10 -6.03 24.60 -0.87
N TRP A 11 -6.59 23.39 -0.77
CA TRP A 11 -6.13 22.24 -1.55
C TRP A 11 -6.62 22.28 -3.00
N ARG A 12 -7.71 23.01 -3.28
CA ARG A 12 -8.36 23.05 -4.60
C ARG A 12 -8.04 24.32 -5.39
N THR A 13 -7.67 25.42 -4.74
CA THR A 13 -7.32 26.67 -5.41
C THR A 13 -5.93 27.15 -5.00
N PRO A 14 -5.10 27.63 -5.95
CA PRO A 14 -3.83 28.24 -5.62
C PRO A 14 -4.09 29.52 -4.82
N THR A 15 -3.78 29.50 -3.53
CA THR A 15 -3.86 30.66 -2.64
C THR A 15 -2.45 31.15 -2.32
N VAL A 16 -2.33 32.34 -1.72
CA VAL A 16 -1.04 32.91 -1.28
C VAL A 16 -0.28 31.94 -0.37
N VAL A 17 -1.01 31.18 0.45
CA VAL A 17 -0.44 30.12 1.31
C VAL A 17 0.14 28.97 0.47
N SER A 18 -0.56 28.53 -0.59
CA SER A 18 -0.06 27.50 -1.51
C SER A 18 1.22 27.96 -2.24
N VAL A 19 1.29 29.23 -2.63
CA VAL A 19 2.50 29.82 -3.25
C VAL A 19 3.66 29.89 -2.25
N ALA A 20 3.40 30.32 -1.01
CA ALA A 20 4.42 30.35 0.04
C ALA A 20 4.98 28.97 0.39
N LEU A 21 4.18 27.89 0.24
CA LEU A 21 4.60 26.50 0.44
C LEU A 21 5.25 25.86 -0.80
N THR A 22 5.32 26.57 -1.93
CA THR A 22 5.95 26.08 -3.16
C THR A 22 7.44 25.72 -2.99
N PRO A 23 8.30 26.53 -2.34
CA PRO A 23 9.70 26.13 -2.12
C PRO A 23 9.82 24.86 -1.28
N LEU A 24 8.97 24.69 -0.26
CA LEU A 24 8.95 23.47 0.55
C LEU A 24 8.50 22.25 -0.28
N SER A 25 7.50 22.44 -1.14
CA SER A 25 7.06 21.41 -2.09
C SER A 25 8.17 21.00 -3.06
N PHE A 26 8.98 21.96 -3.53
CA PHE A 26 10.12 21.67 -4.40
C PHE A 26 11.20 20.85 -3.69
N VAL A 27 11.54 21.20 -2.44
CA VAL A 27 12.49 20.41 -1.62
C VAL A 27 11.97 18.99 -1.41
N TYR A 28 10.68 18.84 -1.09
CA TYR A 28 10.06 17.52 -0.94
C TYR A 28 10.09 16.71 -2.25
N TRP A 29 9.76 17.34 -3.37
CA TRP A 29 9.83 16.71 -4.69
C TRP A 29 11.25 16.26 -5.03
N LEU A 30 12.25 17.11 -4.79
CA LEU A 30 13.66 16.80 -5.03
C LEU A 30 14.12 15.63 -4.15
N ALA A 31 13.76 15.62 -2.87
CA ALA A 31 14.07 14.54 -1.96
C ALA A 31 13.48 13.19 -2.43
N ILE A 32 12.22 13.17 -2.89
CA ILE A 32 11.60 11.96 -3.45
C ILE A 32 12.31 11.51 -4.73
N LYS A 33 12.64 12.44 -5.63
CA LYS A 33 13.34 12.13 -6.89
C LYS A 33 14.73 11.55 -6.64
N LEU A 34 15.52 12.16 -5.75
CA LEU A 34 16.83 11.66 -5.35
C LEU A 34 16.73 10.29 -4.69
N ARG A 35 15.77 10.10 -3.78
CA ARG A 35 15.52 8.80 -3.15
C ARG A 35 15.19 7.73 -4.20
N ARG A 36 14.29 8.01 -5.14
CA ARG A 36 13.95 7.08 -6.23
C ARG A 36 15.15 6.77 -7.11
N ALA A 37 15.94 7.78 -7.49
CA ALA A 37 17.15 7.60 -8.28
C ALA A 37 18.16 6.70 -7.55
N ALA A 38 18.35 6.87 -6.25
CA ALA A 38 19.23 6.02 -5.46
C ALA A 38 18.79 4.53 -5.46
N TYR A 39 17.49 4.23 -5.43
CA TYR A 39 17.00 2.85 -5.60
C TYR A 39 17.21 2.32 -7.02
N LEU A 40 16.99 3.14 -8.06
CA LEU A 40 17.20 2.75 -9.46
C LEU A 40 18.68 2.48 -9.78
N LEU A 41 19.58 3.27 -9.18
CA LEU A 41 21.03 3.11 -9.30
C LEU A 41 21.58 1.97 -8.42
N GLY A 42 20.73 1.29 -7.64
CA GLY A 42 21.15 0.20 -6.76
C GLY A 42 21.93 0.64 -5.51
N LEU A 43 21.95 1.94 -5.19
CA LEU A 43 22.61 2.46 -3.99
C LEU A 43 21.92 2.03 -2.70
N PHE A 44 20.61 1.75 -2.76
CA PHE A 44 19.84 1.26 -1.63
C PHE A 44 19.44 -0.21 -1.82
N LYS A 45 19.47 -0.97 -0.71
CA LYS A 45 19.11 -2.39 -0.70
C LYS A 45 17.62 -2.56 -0.98
N VAL A 46 17.32 -3.40 -1.98
CA VAL A 46 15.97 -3.87 -2.28
C VAL A 46 15.87 -5.33 -1.82
N HIS A 47 14.87 -5.61 -0.98
CA HIS A 47 14.55 -6.96 -0.57
C HIS A 47 13.80 -7.66 -1.70
N ARG A 48 14.35 -8.77 -2.21
CA ARG A 48 13.77 -9.53 -3.33
C ARG A 48 13.09 -10.79 -2.79
N PHE A 49 12.05 -11.22 -3.49
CA PHE A 49 11.25 -12.37 -3.13
C PHE A 49 11.28 -13.40 -4.25
N GLU A 50 11.10 -14.68 -3.89
CA GLU A 50 10.99 -15.76 -4.86
C GLU A 50 9.64 -15.73 -5.60
N ILE A 51 8.60 -15.26 -4.92
CA ILE A 51 7.26 -15.09 -5.49
C ILE A 51 7.07 -13.67 -6.05
N PRO A 52 6.33 -13.50 -7.16
CA PRO A 52 6.04 -12.20 -7.72
C PRO A 52 5.19 -11.34 -6.77
N VAL A 53 5.57 -10.07 -6.64
CA VAL A 53 4.83 -9.07 -5.84
C VAL A 53 4.26 -7.99 -6.76
N VAL A 54 2.94 -7.83 -6.74
CA VAL A 54 2.21 -6.76 -7.44
C VAL A 54 1.81 -5.70 -6.43
N VAL A 55 2.27 -4.47 -6.65
CA VAL A 55 1.93 -3.34 -5.78
C VAL A 55 0.77 -2.56 -6.39
N VAL A 56 -0.30 -2.37 -5.63
CA VAL A 56 -1.39 -1.46 -5.97
C VAL A 56 -1.24 -0.21 -5.11
N GLY A 57 -1.28 0.98 -5.69
CA GLY A 57 -1.32 2.22 -4.91
C GLY A 57 -2.02 3.35 -5.63
N ASN A 58 -2.10 4.50 -4.98
CA ASN A 58 -2.73 5.70 -5.51
C ASN A 58 -1.78 6.90 -5.40
N LEU A 59 -2.00 7.91 -6.24
CA LEU A 59 -1.26 9.18 -6.18
C LEU A 59 -2.05 10.28 -5.46
N THR A 60 -3.36 10.10 -5.29
CA THR A 60 -4.26 11.06 -4.64
C THR A 60 -4.58 10.63 -3.20
N VAL A 61 -4.68 11.60 -2.30
CA VAL A 61 -5.10 11.37 -0.91
C VAL A 61 -6.62 11.27 -0.88
N GLY A 62 -7.17 10.11 -0.53
CA GLY A 62 -8.61 9.86 -0.53
C GLY A 62 -8.96 8.38 -0.71
N GLY A 63 -10.24 8.04 -0.57
CA GLY A 63 -10.76 6.68 -0.79
C GLY A 63 -10.83 6.33 -2.27
N THR A 64 -9.69 6.08 -2.91
CA THR A 64 -9.60 5.80 -4.36
C THR A 64 -10.02 4.38 -4.76
N GLY A 65 -10.82 3.69 -3.95
CA GLY A 65 -11.29 2.32 -4.25
C GLY A 65 -10.18 1.25 -4.31
N LYS A 66 -9.02 1.47 -3.66
CA LYS A 66 -7.89 0.53 -3.65
C LYS A 66 -8.25 -0.84 -3.09
N THR A 67 -8.87 -0.89 -1.92
CA THR A 67 -9.22 -2.16 -1.27
C THR A 67 -10.16 -3.01 -2.13
N PRO A 68 -11.28 -2.48 -2.67
CA PRO A 68 -12.10 -3.22 -3.63
C PRO A 68 -11.32 -3.70 -4.87
N PHE A 69 -10.42 -2.87 -5.41
CA PHE A 69 -9.61 -3.26 -6.55
C PHE A 69 -8.61 -4.37 -6.22
N VAL A 70 -7.94 -4.31 -5.06
CA VAL A 70 -7.02 -5.35 -4.57
C VAL A 70 -7.76 -6.68 -4.42
N MET A 71 -8.96 -6.66 -3.81
CA MET A 71 -9.79 -7.86 -3.68
C MET A 71 -10.20 -8.43 -5.05
N ALA A 72 -10.61 -7.56 -5.99
CA ALA A 72 -10.99 -7.97 -7.33
C ALA A 72 -9.80 -8.54 -8.12
N LEU A 73 -8.62 -7.93 -8.00
CA LEU A 73 -7.39 -8.40 -8.63
C LEU A 73 -6.98 -9.77 -8.10
N ALA A 74 -6.97 -9.95 -6.77
CA ALA A 74 -6.69 -11.25 -6.16
C ALA A 74 -7.71 -12.32 -6.63
N ALA A 75 -9.00 -11.99 -6.69
CA ALA A 75 -10.02 -12.89 -7.21
C ALA A 75 -9.79 -13.27 -8.69
N GLN A 76 -9.38 -12.32 -9.53
CA GLN A 76 -9.06 -12.60 -10.93
C GLN A 76 -7.79 -13.45 -11.09
N LEU A 77 -6.77 -13.24 -10.26
CA LEU A 77 -5.57 -14.08 -10.21
C LEU A 77 -5.93 -15.51 -9.82
N LYS A 78 -6.79 -15.69 -8.79
CA LYS A 78 -7.31 -17.01 -8.40
C LYS A 78 -8.01 -17.73 -9.54
N LYS A 79 -8.88 -17.03 -10.28
CA LYS A 79 -9.57 -17.58 -11.47
C LYS A 79 -8.61 -18.03 -12.57
N ARG A 80 -7.41 -17.45 -12.63
CA ARG A 80 -6.35 -17.83 -13.57
C ARG A 80 -5.41 -18.92 -13.04
N GLY A 81 -5.73 -19.53 -11.89
CA GLY A 81 -4.98 -20.65 -11.32
C GLY A 81 -3.89 -20.27 -10.32
N TRP A 82 -3.72 -18.98 -10.01
CA TRP A 82 -2.78 -18.54 -8.97
C TRP A 82 -3.37 -18.70 -7.58
N ARG A 83 -2.51 -18.74 -6.56
CA ARG A 83 -2.83 -18.75 -5.13
C ARG A 83 -2.37 -17.40 -4.53
N PRO A 84 -3.23 -16.37 -4.58
CA PRO A 84 -2.85 -15.03 -4.16
C PRO A 84 -2.83 -14.88 -2.64
N GLY A 85 -1.84 -14.14 -2.15
CA GLY A 85 -1.80 -13.58 -0.80
C GLY A 85 -1.91 -12.05 -0.84
N ILE A 86 -2.50 -11.44 0.18
CA ILE A 86 -2.70 -10.00 0.26
C ILE A 86 -1.85 -9.40 1.39
N VAL A 87 -1.06 -8.38 1.09
CA VAL A 87 -0.33 -7.60 2.10
C VAL A 87 -1.06 -6.31 2.38
N SER A 88 -1.38 -6.09 3.66
CA SER A 88 -1.91 -4.81 4.14
C SER A 88 -1.01 -4.18 5.20
N ARG A 89 -1.21 -2.88 5.45
CA ARG A 89 -0.40 -2.10 6.39
C ARG A 89 -0.79 -2.35 7.86
N GLY A 90 -1.99 -2.88 8.13
CA GLY A 90 -2.50 -2.99 9.49
C GLY A 90 -2.79 -1.63 10.13
N TYR A 91 -3.41 -0.71 9.38
CA TYR A 91 -3.68 0.65 9.89
C TYR A 91 -4.55 0.59 11.15
N ARG A 92 -4.10 1.25 12.24
CA ARG A 92 -4.68 1.22 13.60
C ARG A 92 -4.62 -0.13 14.34
N GLY A 93 -3.95 -1.13 13.79
CA GLY A 93 -3.65 -2.37 14.50
C GLY A 93 -2.42 -2.24 15.41
N ASP A 94 -2.26 -3.19 16.33
CA ASP A 94 -1.17 -3.28 17.30
C ASP A 94 -0.11 -4.35 16.94
N VAL A 95 -0.14 -4.87 15.71
CA VAL A 95 0.88 -5.83 15.25
C VAL A 95 2.24 -5.15 15.18
N SER A 96 3.19 -5.68 15.95
CA SER A 96 4.58 -5.19 16.03
C SER A 96 5.48 -5.83 14.96
N GLY A 97 5.19 -7.06 14.56
CA GLY A 97 5.92 -7.84 13.56
C GLY A 97 5.17 -8.01 12.23
N ALA A 98 5.32 -9.18 11.62
CA ALA A 98 4.49 -9.65 10.51
C ALA A 98 3.64 -10.81 10.99
N GLU A 99 2.34 -10.74 10.75
CA GLU A 99 1.40 -11.79 11.17
C GLU A 99 0.34 -12.01 10.10
N LEU A 100 -0.08 -13.26 9.92
CA LEU A 100 -1.28 -13.61 9.16
C LEU A 100 -2.51 -13.22 9.97
N VAL A 101 -3.49 -12.64 9.27
CA VAL A 101 -4.78 -12.28 9.84
C VAL A 101 -5.65 -13.54 9.91
N PRO A 102 -6.07 -13.98 11.11
CA PRO A 102 -7.00 -15.10 11.24
C PRO A 102 -8.37 -14.76 10.65
N ALA A 103 -9.15 -15.78 10.27
CA ALA A 103 -10.51 -15.58 9.77
C ALA A 103 -11.43 -14.86 10.79
N ASP A 104 -11.20 -15.11 12.07
CA ASP A 104 -11.86 -14.49 13.22
C ASP A 104 -10.98 -13.40 13.90
N GLY A 105 -9.99 -12.88 13.18
CA GLY A 105 -9.00 -11.95 13.72
C GLY A 105 -9.63 -10.70 14.35
N ASP A 106 -9.12 -10.29 15.51
CA ASP A 106 -9.59 -9.08 16.21
C ASP A 106 -9.17 -7.80 15.43
N PRO A 107 -10.14 -6.97 14.98
CA PRO A 107 -9.85 -5.71 14.32
C PRO A 107 -8.97 -4.75 15.14
N ARG A 108 -9.00 -4.84 16.48
CA ARG A 108 -8.13 -4.01 17.34
C ARG A 108 -6.66 -4.38 17.20
N ARG A 109 -6.36 -5.64 16.88
CA ARG A 109 -5.00 -6.13 16.69
C ARG A 109 -4.55 -5.98 15.24
N PHE A 110 -5.34 -6.46 14.29
CA PHE A 110 -4.94 -6.56 12.88
C PHE A 110 -5.38 -5.37 12.03
N GLY A 111 -6.26 -4.52 12.55
CA GLY A 111 -6.93 -3.43 11.83
C GLY A 111 -8.25 -3.88 11.20
N ASP A 112 -9.22 -2.97 11.13
CA ASP A 112 -10.55 -3.24 10.58
C ASP A 112 -10.51 -3.69 9.12
N GLU A 113 -9.68 -3.03 8.31
CA GLU A 113 -9.59 -3.30 6.87
C GLU A 113 -8.95 -4.67 6.54
N PRO A 114 -7.79 -5.06 7.12
CA PRO A 114 -7.23 -6.39 6.89
C PRO A 114 -8.15 -7.53 7.32
N VAL A 115 -8.83 -7.40 8.47
CA VAL A 115 -9.79 -8.39 8.95
C VAL A 115 -10.97 -8.51 7.99
N LEU A 116 -11.51 -7.37 7.55
CA LEU A 116 -12.60 -7.35 6.56
C LEU A 116 -12.20 -8.03 5.25
N VAL A 117 -10.99 -7.77 4.76
CA VAL A 117 -10.47 -8.39 3.52
C VAL A 117 -10.31 -9.89 3.70
N ALA A 118 -9.72 -10.34 4.82
CA ALA A 118 -9.55 -11.75 5.13
C ALA A 118 -10.91 -12.47 5.16
N GLN A 119 -11.88 -11.91 5.89
CA GLN A 119 -13.23 -12.48 6.02
C GLN A 119 -14.00 -12.52 4.70
N LYS A 120 -13.96 -11.44 3.92
CA LYS A 120 -14.72 -11.35 2.67
C LYS A 120 -14.15 -12.20 1.55
N THR A 121 -12.84 -12.38 1.51
CA THR A 121 -12.17 -13.04 0.38
C THR A 121 -11.73 -14.47 0.66
N GLY A 122 -11.46 -14.79 1.93
CA GLY A 122 -10.84 -16.06 2.33
C GLY A 122 -9.41 -16.22 1.82
N PHE A 123 -8.77 -15.16 1.31
CA PHE A 123 -7.36 -15.19 0.94
C PHE A 123 -6.47 -15.04 2.18
N PRO A 124 -5.26 -15.63 2.19
CA PRO A 124 -4.24 -15.31 3.18
C PRO A 124 -3.95 -13.80 3.15
N VAL A 125 -4.15 -13.13 4.29
CA VAL A 125 -3.83 -11.71 4.46
C VAL A 125 -2.74 -11.59 5.51
N ALA A 126 -1.65 -10.91 5.20
CA ALA A 126 -0.61 -10.58 6.17
C ALA A 126 -0.56 -9.08 6.45
N VAL A 127 -0.34 -8.73 7.71
CA VAL A 127 -0.11 -7.35 8.14
C VAL A 127 1.29 -7.22 8.70
N ALA A 128 1.97 -6.13 8.32
CA ALA A 128 3.25 -5.76 8.92
C ALA A 128 3.52 -4.27 8.74
N ARG A 129 4.20 -3.66 9.73
CA ARG A 129 4.75 -2.30 9.57
C ARG A 129 5.76 -2.25 8.41
N ARG A 130 6.60 -3.28 8.30
CA ARG A 130 7.52 -3.46 7.17
C ARG A 130 6.91 -4.48 6.20
N ARG A 131 6.34 -4.00 5.09
CA ARG A 131 5.66 -4.84 4.10
C ARG A 131 6.48 -6.03 3.62
N ALA A 132 7.80 -5.89 3.52
CA ALA A 132 8.68 -7.00 3.16
C ALA A 132 8.52 -8.21 4.11
N GLN A 133 8.36 -7.97 5.41
CA GLN A 133 8.14 -9.04 6.38
C GLN A 133 6.77 -9.71 6.20
N ALA A 134 5.74 -8.96 5.80
CA ALA A 134 4.43 -9.54 5.47
C ALA A 134 4.49 -10.42 4.22
N VAL A 135 5.30 -10.04 3.22
CA VAL A 135 5.55 -10.90 2.05
C VAL A 135 6.32 -12.16 2.46
N ASP A 136 7.34 -12.03 3.31
CA ASP A 136 8.09 -13.17 3.84
C ASP A 136 7.16 -14.12 4.63
N GLU A 137 6.21 -13.58 5.40
CA GLU A 137 5.22 -14.37 6.15
C GLU A 137 4.28 -15.12 5.20
N LEU A 138 3.76 -14.46 4.15
CA LEU A 138 2.94 -15.10 3.13
C LEU A 138 3.70 -16.15 2.32
N SER A 139 5.02 -16.01 2.18
CA SER A 139 5.84 -16.97 1.42
C SER A 139 5.98 -18.31 2.14
N LYS A 140 5.64 -18.39 3.44
CA LYS A 140 5.57 -19.65 4.20
C LYS A 140 4.29 -20.44 3.92
N GLU A 141 3.29 -19.77 3.36
CA GLU A 141 2.01 -20.36 2.99
C GLU A 141 2.04 -20.94 1.57
N SER A 142 0.95 -21.58 1.18
CA SER A 142 0.71 -22.01 -0.21
C SER A 142 0.34 -20.83 -1.13
N VAL A 143 1.12 -19.75 -1.10
CA VAL A 143 0.95 -18.54 -1.92
C VAL A 143 2.02 -18.50 -3.01
N ASP A 144 1.61 -18.18 -4.24
CA ASP A 144 2.53 -18.07 -5.39
C ASP A 144 2.48 -16.69 -6.08
N ILE A 145 1.68 -15.76 -5.57
CA ILE A 145 1.68 -14.35 -5.97
C ILE A 145 1.18 -13.47 -4.82
N VAL A 146 1.79 -12.30 -4.62
CA VAL A 146 1.37 -11.36 -3.59
C VAL A 146 0.83 -10.08 -4.19
N VAL A 147 -0.31 -9.62 -3.69
CA VAL A 147 -0.88 -8.30 -4.00
C VAL A 147 -0.75 -7.41 -2.76
N SER A 148 0.02 -6.33 -2.87
CA SER A 148 0.25 -5.40 -1.75
C SER A 148 -0.55 -4.12 -1.93
N ASP A 149 -1.32 -3.75 -0.90
CA ASP A 149 -1.97 -2.44 -0.82
C ASP A 149 -0.97 -1.36 -0.35
N ASP A 150 -0.87 -0.32 -1.16
CA ASP A 150 -0.20 0.94 -0.91
C ASP A 150 1.32 0.82 -0.66
N GLY A 151 2.01 0.22 -1.63
CA GLY A 151 3.46 0.02 -1.63
C GLY A 151 4.26 1.01 -2.50
N LEU A 152 3.61 1.98 -3.17
CA LEU A 152 4.28 2.81 -4.17
C LEU A 152 5.50 3.55 -3.63
N GLN A 153 5.44 4.02 -2.38
CA GLN A 153 6.55 4.69 -1.69
C GLN A 153 7.58 3.73 -1.04
N HIS A 154 7.29 2.43 -0.98
CA HIS A 154 8.11 1.42 -0.29
C HIS A 154 9.17 0.79 -1.22
N TYR A 155 10.04 1.59 -1.84
CA TYR A 155 11.02 1.13 -2.84
C TYR A 155 11.96 0.01 -2.38
N ALA A 156 12.18 -0.13 -1.06
CA ALA A 156 12.95 -1.23 -0.48
C ALA A 156 12.28 -2.61 -0.64
N MET A 157 10.98 -2.66 -0.93
CA MET A 157 10.26 -3.90 -1.23
C MET A 157 10.31 -4.16 -2.73
N GLY A 158 11.01 -5.23 -3.11
CA GLY A 158 11.07 -5.72 -4.48
C GLY A 158 9.68 -6.04 -4.99
N ARG A 159 9.43 -5.67 -6.25
CA ARG A 159 8.13 -5.78 -6.89
C ARG A 159 8.31 -6.13 -8.35
N SER A 160 7.42 -6.97 -8.86
CA SER A 160 7.41 -7.41 -10.25
C SER A 160 6.55 -6.50 -11.11
N ALA A 161 5.51 -5.89 -10.53
CA ALA A 161 4.64 -4.94 -11.21
C ALA A 161 4.09 -3.88 -10.25
N GLU A 162 3.78 -2.71 -10.80
CA GLU A 162 3.09 -1.62 -10.11
C GLU A 162 1.80 -1.27 -10.86
N ILE A 163 0.71 -1.12 -10.12
CA ILE A 163 -0.57 -0.61 -10.62
C ILE A 163 -0.87 0.67 -9.85
N VAL A 164 -0.97 1.77 -10.59
CA VAL A 164 -1.29 3.08 -10.03
C VAL A 164 -2.75 3.41 -10.35
N MET A 165 -3.55 3.59 -9.31
CA MET A 165 -4.92 4.08 -9.41
C MET A 165 -4.92 5.60 -9.42
N ILE A 166 -5.57 6.15 -10.45
CA ILE A 166 -5.77 7.59 -10.63
C ILE A 166 -7.28 7.83 -10.58
N ASP A 167 -7.70 8.74 -9.70
CA ASP A 167 -9.09 9.20 -9.69
C ASP A 167 -9.31 10.12 -10.90
N GLY A 168 -10.38 9.88 -11.65
CA GLY A 168 -10.66 10.55 -12.92
C GLY A 168 -11.48 11.83 -12.79
N ILE A 169 -11.73 12.30 -11.57
CA ILE A 169 -12.51 13.51 -11.27
C ILE A 169 -11.60 14.74 -11.19
#